data_AF-A0AAE1EEC9-F1
#
_entry.id   AF-A0AAE1EEC9-F1
#
_cell.length_a   1.000
_cell.length_b   1.000
_cell.length_c   1.000
_cell.angle_alpha   90.00
_cell.angle_beta   90.00
_cell.angle_gamma   90.00
#
_symmetry.space_group_name_H-M   'P 1'
#
loop_
_entity.id
_entity.type
_entity.pdbx_description
1 polymer ?
#
loop_
_entity_poly.entity_id
_entity_poly.type
_entity_poly.pdbx_seq_one_letter_code
_entity_poly.pdbx_strand_id
1 'polypeptide(L)'
;MESVKLGSSRKAIKDKASSDKKHFSRYVNSPLTPTITDNSLAQSTMSLNVLLLVVLLSVGLDTAWSQDDDFVNDWDGEVNFECPEAQVIKSVYSVHENHFEDRRWKFDCVPPPSGAVPKNCEWTDDYVNDWDEAITFMCPPNQLLAGVYSVHNNDFEDRQMKFKCCKDSNYKTYSCELSDYLNEYDEVLDYNVPNGFVLTGWYSVHSNKREDRRHKMETCRYRAY
;
A
#
# COMPACT_ATOMS: atom_id res chain seq x y z
N MET A 1 -44.06 -16.07 5.44
CA MET A 1 -44.19 -15.23 6.65
C MET A 1 -43.59 -15.99 7.80
N GLU A 2 -42.38 -15.66 8.22
CA GLU A 2 -42.01 -15.59 9.64
C GLU A 2 -40.65 -14.92 9.74
N SER A 3 -40.65 -13.79 10.45
CA SER A 3 -39.58 -12.84 10.60
C SER A 3 -39.02 -12.98 12.01
N VAL A 4 -37.75 -13.37 12.12
CA VAL A 4 -37.04 -13.41 13.40
C VAL A 4 -36.28 -12.10 13.58
N LYS A 5 -36.77 -11.26 14.51
CA LYS A 5 -36.08 -10.09 15.06
C LYS A 5 -35.16 -10.52 16.21
N LEU A 6 -33.89 -10.14 16.16
CA LEU A 6 -33.03 -9.80 17.30
C LEU A 6 -32.11 -8.67 16.79
N GLY A 7 -31.85 -7.56 17.46
CA GLY A 7 -31.84 -7.26 18.88
C GLY A 7 -30.56 -6.45 19.14
N SER A 8 -30.67 -5.12 19.10
CA SER A 8 -29.58 -4.15 19.31
C SER A 8 -29.07 -4.16 20.75
N SER A 9 -27.75 -4.06 20.95
CA SER A 9 -27.14 -3.47 22.16
C SER A 9 -25.65 -3.15 21.98
N ARG A 10 -25.29 -1.95 22.46
CA ARG A 10 -24.04 -1.20 22.30
C ARG A 10 -22.90 -1.72 23.18
N LYS A 11 -21.64 -1.54 22.76
CA LYS A 11 -20.60 -0.96 23.64
C LYS A 11 -19.40 -0.45 22.85
N ALA A 12 -19.22 0.88 22.90
CA ALA A 12 -18.00 1.57 22.54
C ALA A 12 -16.99 1.43 23.70
N ILE A 13 -15.72 1.21 23.38
CA ILE A 13 -14.60 1.36 24.31
C ILE A 13 -13.59 2.29 23.63
N LYS A 14 -13.43 3.47 24.23
CA LYS A 14 -12.35 4.43 24.02
C LYS A 14 -11.33 4.20 25.13
N ASP A 15 -10.05 4.05 24.80
CA ASP A 15 -8.90 4.27 25.69
C ASP A 15 -7.74 4.71 24.78
N LYS A 16 -7.40 6.00 24.71
CA LYS A 16 -6.49 6.81 25.56
C LYS A 16 -5.01 6.41 25.44
N ALA A 17 -4.25 7.37 24.91
CA ALA A 17 -2.80 7.38 24.72
C ALA A 17 -1.99 7.43 26.02
N SER A 18 -0.75 6.90 25.96
CA SER A 18 0.42 7.30 26.77
C SER A 18 1.66 6.65 26.14
N SER A 19 2.55 7.39 25.46
CA SER A 19 3.77 7.98 26.03
C SER A 19 4.65 6.97 26.76
N ASP A 20 5.81 6.64 26.17
CA ASP A 20 7.06 6.52 26.94
C ASP A 20 8.29 6.76 26.05
N LYS A 21 8.99 7.86 26.37
CA LYS A 21 10.33 8.19 25.88
C LYS A 21 11.33 7.91 27.01
N LYS A 22 12.43 7.27 26.60
CA LYS A 22 13.83 7.57 26.97
C LYS A 22 14.41 7.05 28.29
N HIS A 23 15.47 6.25 28.07
CA HIS A 23 16.87 6.46 28.52
C HIS A 23 17.36 5.59 29.68
N PHE A 24 18.33 4.72 29.36
CA PHE A 24 19.23 4.12 30.33
C PHE A 24 20.64 4.71 30.15
N SER A 25 21.25 4.97 31.30
CA SER A 25 22.42 5.80 31.57
C SER A 25 23.73 5.03 31.42
N ARG A 26 24.82 5.76 31.17
CA ARG A 26 26.06 5.83 32.00
C ARG A 26 27.32 5.96 31.13
N TYR A 27 28.06 7.06 31.30
CA TYR A 27 29.53 7.09 31.22
C TYR A 27 30.07 8.17 32.18
N VAL A 28 31.34 7.98 32.53
CA VAL A 28 32.03 8.18 33.82
C VAL A 28 32.67 9.57 34.02
N ASN A 29 33.06 9.85 35.28
CA ASN A 29 33.58 11.10 35.86
C ASN A 29 34.95 11.60 35.34
N SER A 30 35.06 12.94 35.17
CA SER A 30 36.05 13.97 35.65
C SER A 30 37.54 13.64 35.93
N PRO A 31 38.45 14.63 36.19
CA PRO A 31 38.38 16.11 36.05
C PRO A 31 39.65 16.77 35.43
N LEU A 32 39.67 18.10 35.26
CA LEU A 32 40.71 19.05 35.74
C LEU A 32 40.45 20.49 35.22
N THR A 33 40.44 21.46 36.14
CA THR A 33 40.40 22.93 35.96
C THR A 33 41.85 23.50 35.97
N PRO A 34 42.18 24.74 35.50
CA PRO A 34 41.88 25.97 36.26
C PRO A 34 41.66 27.30 35.46
N THR A 35 40.83 28.20 36.06
CA THR A 35 40.90 29.69 36.19
C THR A 35 41.25 30.58 34.97
N ILE A 36 40.56 31.71 34.69
CA ILE A 36 40.78 33.04 35.31
C ILE A 36 39.76 34.10 34.77
N THR A 37 39.25 34.93 35.71
CA THR A 37 38.71 36.32 35.72
C THR A 37 37.49 36.78 34.92
N ASP A 38 36.60 37.40 35.71
CA ASP A 38 35.51 38.33 35.40
C ASP A 38 35.86 39.46 34.42
N ASN A 39 34.85 39.89 33.66
CA ASN A 39 34.56 41.31 33.50
C ASN A 39 33.06 41.52 33.23
N SER A 40 32.38 42.12 34.20
CA SER A 40 31.08 42.77 34.02
C SER A 40 31.23 44.03 33.17
N LEU A 41 30.24 44.36 32.32
CA LEU A 41 29.49 45.62 32.39
C LEU A 41 28.60 45.85 31.16
N ALA A 42 27.35 46.18 31.48
CA ALA A 42 26.51 47.20 30.86
C ALA A 42 25.90 46.97 29.46
N GLN A 43 24.58 46.86 29.51
CA GLN A 43 23.60 47.13 28.46
C GLN A 43 23.82 48.52 27.83
N SER A 44 23.64 48.63 26.51
CA SER A 44 23.37 49.92 25.85
C SER A 44 22.23 49.78 24.84
N THR A 45 21.05 50.20 25.30
CA THR A 45 20.06 51.05 24.61
C THR A 45 19.73 50.76 23.14
N MET A 46 18.55 50.17 22.94
CA MET A 46 17.71 50.38 21.77
C MET A 46 17.32 51.86 21.63
N SER A 47 17.33 52.39 20.40
CA SER A 47 16.59 53.61 20.06
C SER A 47 15.84 53.44 18.74
N LEU A 48 14.52 53.57 18.88
CA LEU A 48 13.42 53.54 17.92
C LEU A 48 13.68 54.34 16.63
N ASN A 49 13.28 53.76 15.49
CA ASN A 49 12.47 54.49 14.50
C ASN A 49 11.44 53.53 13.92
N VAL A 50 10.17 53.83 14.22
CA VAL A 50 8.96 53.14 13.79
C VAL A 50 8.59 53.67 12.40
N LEU A 51 8.65 52.82 11.36
CA LEU A 51 7.65 52.75 10.26
C LEU A 51 8.07 51.71 9.20
N LEU A 52 7.54 50.47 9.27
CA LEU A 52 6.70 49.91 8.21
C LEU A 52 6.13 48.56 8.69
N LEU A 53 4.81 48.50 8.82
CA LEU A 53 4.04 47.29 9.10
C LEU A 53 3.99 46.42 7.83
N VAL A 54 4.12 45.10 8.03
CA VAL A 54 3.91 43.98 7.07
C VAL A 54 5.03 43.86 6.03
N VAL A 55 5.93 42.88 6.14
CA VAL A 55 5.71 41.52 5.64
C VAL A 55 6.25 40.46 6.63
N LEU A 56 5.37 39.94 7.49
CA LEU A 56 5.50 38.59 8.04
C LEU A 56 4.96 37.60 7.00
N LEU A 57 5.70 37.40 5.91
CA LEU A 57 5.47 36.32 4.94
C LEU A 57 6.81 35.87 4.35
N SER A 58 7.58 35.14 5.17
CA SER A 58 8.04 33.84 4.69
C SER A 58 7.40 32.81 5.61
N VAL A 59 6.07 32.72 5.49
CA VAL A 59 5.37 31.45 5.69
C VAL A 59 6.22 30.36 5.06
N GLY A 60 6.52 29.32 5.83
CA GLY A 60 7.11 28.11 5.30
C GLY A 60 6.30 27.69 4.08
N LEU A 61 6.94 27.74 2.91
CA LEU A 61 6.36 27.29 1.67
C LEU A 61 6.77 25.83 1.50
N ASP A 62 5.82 25.02 1.92
CA ASP A 62 5.48 23.70 1.40
C ASP A 62 6.53 22.60 1.55
N THR A 63 6.39 21.85 2.65
CA THR A 63 6.50 20.40 2.54
C THR A 63 5.36 19.89 1.64
N ALA A 64 5.50 20.02 0.32
CA ALA A 64 4.75 19.22 -0.61
C ALA A 64 5.44 17.85 -0.64
N TRP A 65 5.01 16.98 0.26
CA TRP A 65 5.25 15.55 0.15
C TRP A 65 4.66 15.12 -1.20
N SER A 66 5.52 14.74 -2.14
CA SER A 66 5.11 13.93 -3.28
C SER A 66 4.41 12.70 -2.70
N GLN A 67 3.11 12.58 -2.93
CA GLN A 67 2.34 11.37 -2.58
C GLN A 67 2.48 10.29 -3.66
N ASP A 68 3.49 10.43 -4.53
CA ASP A 68 3.76 9.55 -5.68
C ASP A 68 4.86 8.51 -5.44
N ASP A 69 5.59 8.58 -4.31
CA ASP A 69 6.84 7.81 -4.15
C ASP A 69 6.66 6.28 -4.08
N ASP A 70 5.43 5.77 -3.98
CA ASP A 70 5.16 4.33 -3.80
C ASP A 70 4.43 3.67 -4.98
N PHE A 71 4.07 4.41 -6.04
CA PHE A 71 3.47 3.79 -7.24
C PHE A 71 4.54 3.04 -8.05
N VAL A 72 4.21 1.83 -8.51
CA VAL A 72 5.14 0.99 -9.27
C VAL A 72 5.17 1.32 -10.77
N ASN A 73 4.28 2.22 -11.21
CA ASN A 73 4.20 2.71 -12.58
C ASN A 73 3.67 4.15 -12.61
N ASP A 74 4.06 4.89 -13.66
CA ASP A 74 3.41 6.14 -14.06
C ASP A 74 2.19 5.85 -14.95
N TRP A 75 1.41 6.89 -15.26
CA TRP A 75 0.31 6.83 -16.24
C TRP A 75 0.81 6.39 -17.62
N ASP A 76 0.02 5.59 -18.31
CA ASP A 76 0.35 4.87 -19.56
C ASP A 76 1.58 3.96 -19.43
N GLY A 77 2.13 3.84 -18.22
CA GLY A 77 3.35 3.12 -17.91
C GLY A 77 3.11 1.63 -17.71
N GLU A 78 4.15 0.86 -17.99
CA GLU A 78 4.21 -0.56 -17.68
C GLU A 78 4.21 -0.78 -16.17
N VAL A 79 3.43 -1.76 -15.70
CA VAL A 79 3.61 -2.36 -14.38
C VAL A 79 4.58 -3.52 -14.54
N ASN A 80 5.65 -3.52 -13.76
CA ASN A 80 6.57 -4.65 -13.68
C ASN A 80 6.95 -4.87 -12.21
N PHE A 81 6.03 -5.48 -11.48
CA PHE A 81 6.14 -5.65 -10.04
C PHE A 81 6.30 -7.12 -9.66
N GLU A 82 7.29 -7.39 -8.82
CA GLU A 82 7.50 -8.67 -8.18
C GLU A 82 7.81 -8.45 -6.70
N CYS A 83 7.18 -9.25 -5.83
CA CYS A 83 7.52 -9.27 -4.43
C CYS A 83 8.96 -9.75 -4.21
N PRO A 84 9.68 -9.24 -3.19
CA PRO A 84 11.01 -9.73 -2.86
C PRO A 84 11.04 -11.25 -2.68
N GLU A 85 12.23 -11.84 -2.79
CA GLU A 85 12.40 -13.29 -2.67
C GLU A 85 11.67 -13.83 -1.44
N ALA A 86 10.94 -14.92 -1.67
CA ALA A 86 10.14 -15.61 -0.68
C ALA A 86 8.96 -14.81 -0.08
N GLN A 87 8.47 -13.78 -0.77
CA GLN A 87 7.26 -13.04 -0.38
C GLN A 87 6.15 -13.15 -1.43
N VAL A 88 4.93 -12.84 -1.01
CA VAL A 88 3.72 -12.86 -1.83
C VAL A 88 2.93 -11.57 -1.60
N ILE A 89 2.03 -11.25 -2.54
CA ILE A 89 1.24 -10.02 -2.49
C ILE A 89 0.31 -10.04 -1.28
N LYS A 90 0.34 -8.96 -0.50
CA LYS A 90 -0.46 -8.73 0.70
C LYS A 90 -1.56 -7.69 0.50
N SER A 91 -1.28 -6.66 -0.29
CA SER A 91 -2.22 -5.61 -0.60
C SER A 91 -2.14 -5.25 -2.08
N VAL A 92 -3.26 -4.76 -2.61
CA VAL A 92 -3.38 -4.19 -3.94
C VAL A 92 -4.07 -2.85 -3.78
N TYR A 93 -3.40 -1.78 -4.19
CA TYR A 93 -3.95 -0.45 -4.22
C TYR A 93 -3.83 0.13 -5.62
N SER A 94 -4.88 0.81 -6.09
CA SER A 94 -4.87 1.46 -7.39
C SER A 94 -5.80 2.65 -7.47
N VAL A 95 -5.33 3.67 -8.18
CA VAL A 95 -6.10 4.89 -8.51
C VAL A 95 -6.20 5.02 -10.02
N HIS A 96 -7.35 5.49 -10.48
CA HIS A 96 -7.62 5.83 -11.88
C HIS A 96 -7.59 7.35 -12.07
N GLU A 97 -7.24 7.80 -13.27
CA GLU A 97 -7.29 9.22 -13.63
C GLU A 97 -7.75 9.40 -15.08
N ASN A 98 -8.83 10.16 -15.27
CA ASN A 98 -9.56 10.27 -16.54
C ASN A 98 -8.79 10.98 -17.67
N HIS A 99 -7.75 11.77 -17.39
CA HIS A 99 -6.97 12.36 -18.48
C HIS A 99 -6.16 11.31 -19.23
N PHE A 100 -5.67 10.31 -18.49
CA PHE A 100 -4.92 9.18 -19.03
C PHE A 100 -5.81 7.97 -19.29
N GLU A 101 -7.01 7.94 -18.71
CA GLU A 101 -7.91 6.78 -18.70
C GLU A 101 -7.18 5.49 -18.27
N ASP A 102 -6.32 5.65 -17.28
CA ASP A 102 -5.37 4.64 -16.87
C ASP A 102 -5.32 4.52 -15.34
N ARG A 103 -4.76 3.40 -14.87
CA ARG A 103 -4.55 3.09 -13.46
C ARG A 103 -3.07 3.02 -13.09
N ARG A 104 -2.72 3.66 -11.98
CA ARG A 104 -1.45 3.43 -11.26
C ARG A 104 -1.63 2.44 -10.13
N TRP A 105 -0.58 1.70 -9.83
CA TRP A 105 -0.63 0.55 -8.93
C TRP A 105 0.37 0.67 -7.77
N LYS A 106 -0.04 0.24 -6.58
CA LYS A 106 0.83 -0.02 -5.43
C LYS A 106 0.55 -1.41 -4.89
N PHE A 107 1.59 -2.05 -4.38
CA PHE A 107 1.52 -3.40 -3.85
C PHE A 107 2.40 -3.50 -2.60
N ASP A 108 1.87 -4.12 -1.54
CA ASP A 108 2.69 -4.58 -0.43
C ASP A 108 2.90 -6.08 -0.49
N CYS A 109 4.01 -6.52 0.09
CA CYS A 109 4.38 -7.92 0.17
C CYS A 109 4.46 -8.40 1.62
N VAL A 110 4.26 -9.70 1.81
CA VAL A 110 4.44 -10.37 3.10
C VAL A 110 5.12 -11.72 2.88
N PRO A 111 5.94 -12.22 3.83
CA PRO A 111 6.30 -13.62 3.86
C PRO A 111 5.03 -14.49 3.85
N PRO A 112 5.01 -15.61 3.13
CA PRO A 112 3.84 -16.48 3.14
C PRO A 112 3.67 -17.09 4.53
N PRO A 113 2.56 -17.80 4.73
CA PRO A 113 2.26 -18.36 6.03
C PRO A 113 3.20 -19.48 6.48
N SER A 114 3.16 -19.75 7.79
CA SER A 114 3.80 -20.95 8.40
C SER A 114 5.31 -21.07 8.17
N GLY A 115 6.01 -19.96 7.90
CA GLY A 115 7.45 -20.00 7.58
C GLY A 115 7.75 -20.68 6.24
N ALA A 116 6.76 -20.80 5.38
CA ALA A 116 6.93 -21.20 3.99
C ALA A 116 7.89 -20.22 3.29
N VAL A 117 8.60 -20.74 2.29
CA VAL A 117 9.52 -20.00 1.44
C VAL A 117 9.10 -20.35 0.01
N PRO A 118 8.21 -19.55 -0.62
CA PRO A 118 7.67 -19.87 -1.93
C PRO A 118 8.82 -19.93 -2.93
N LYS A 119 8.80 -20.95 -3.78
CA LYS A 119 9.81 -21.31 -4.76
C LYS A 119 9.14 -21.60 -6.09
N ASN A 120 9.94 -21.73 -7.15
CA ASN A 120 9.46 -22.05 -8.50
C ASN A 120 8.36 -21.05 -8.92
N CYS A 121 8.72 -19.77 -8.90
CA CYS A 121 7.82 -18.68 -9.21
C CYS A 121 7.84 -18.44 -10.72
N GLU A 122 6.71 -18.69 -11.37
CA GLU A 122 6.59 -18.58 -12.82
C GLU A 122 5.58 -17.51 -13.19
N TRP A 123 5.92 -16.73 -14.21
CA TRP A 123 4.95 -15.85 -14.86
C TRP A 123 4.00 -16.69 -15.71
N THR A 124 2.79 -16.17 -15.95
CA THR A 124 1.96 -16.68 -17.03
C THR A 124 2.73 -16.59 -18.36
N ASP A 125 2.56 -17.58 -19.24
CA ASP A 125 3.26 -17.62 -20.52
C ASP A 125 2.90 -16.38 -21.37
N ASP A 126 1.62 -16.03 -21.38
CA ASP A 126 1.06 -14.88 -22.09
C ASP A 126 0.22 -13.98 -21.15
N TYR A 127 -0.31 -12.89 -21.70
CA TYR A 127 -1.37 -12.09 -21.06
C TYR A 127 -2.60 -12.95 -20.80
N VAL A 128 -3.24 -12.72 -19.66
CA VAL A 128 -4.41 -13.49 -19.22
C VAL A 128 -5.73 -12.93 -19.73
N ASN A 129 -5.68 -11.79 -20.42
CA ASN A 129 -6.82 -11.11 -21.03
C ASN A 129 -6.36 -10.35 -22.28
N ASP A 130 -7.30 -10.16 -23.20
CA ASP A 130 -7.19 -9.18 -24.29
C ASP A 130 -7.66 -7.79 -23.83
N TRP A 131 -7.47 -6.77 -24.66
CA TRP A 131 -8.03 -5.42 -24.44
C TRP A 131 -9.56 -5.47 -24.35
N ASP A 132 -10.14 -4.63 -23.51
CA ASP A 132 -11.57 -4.52 -23.17
C ASP A 132 -12.19 -5.79 -22.57
N GLU A 133 -11.43 -6.89 -22.50
CA GLU A 133 -11.89 -8.18 -22.02
C GLU A 133 -11.65 -8.36 -20.53
N ALA A 134 -12.45 -9.25 -19.94
CA ALA A 134 -12.38 -9.53 -18.51
C ALA A 134 -11.08 -10.24 -18.11
N ILE A 135 -10.50 -9.83 -16.98
CA ILE A 135 -9.48 -10.62 -16.30
C ILE A 135 -10.21 -11.73 -15.56
N THR A 136 -9.85 -12.98 -15.81
CA THR A 136 -10.39 -14.16 -15.10
C THR A 136 -9.25 -15.11 -14.76
N PHE A 137 -8.46 -14.75 -13.75
CA PHE A 137 -7.22 -15.48 -13.43
C PHE A 137 -7.18 -16.00 -12.00
N MET A 138 -6.69 -17.23 -11.86
CA MET A 138 -6.33 -17.84 -10.58
C MET A 138 -5.03 -18.63 -10.77
N CYS A 139 -4.13 -18.52 -9.81
CA CYS A 139 -2.94 -19.35 -9.75
C CYS A 139 -3.29 -20.85 -9.67
N PRO A 140 -2.42 -21.75 -10.17
CA PRO A 140 -2.63 -23.18 -10.00
C PRO A 140 -2.78 -23.58 -8.52
N PRO A 141 -3.37 -24.75 -8.22
CA PRO A 141 -3.62 -25.16 -6.84
C PRO A 141 -2.37 -25.09 -5.94
N ASN A 142 -2.53 -24.44 -4.77
CA ASN A 142 -1.48 -24.20 -3.77
C ASN A 142 -0.37 -23.24 -4.23
N GLN A 143 -0.61 -22.45 -5.26
CA GLN A 143 0.28 -21.34 -5.65
C GLN A 143 -0.35 -20.00 -5.29
N LEU A 144 0.51 -19.03 -4.98
CA LEU A 144 0.11 -17.70 -4.49
C LEU A 144 0.59 -16.62 -5.47
N LEU A 145 -0.17 -15.54 -5.58
CA LEU A 145 0.20 -14.38 -6.38
C LEU A 145 1.40 -13.66 -5.75
N ALA A 146 2.45 -13.45 -6.54
CA ALA A 146 3.71 -12.83 -6.11
C ALA A 146 4.19 -11.72 -7.04
N GLY A 147 3.55 -11.52 -8.19
CA GLY A 147 3.92 -10.48 -9.13
C GLY A 147 2.79 -10.15 -10.10
N VAL A 148 2.84 -8.92 -10.60
CA VAL A 148 1.92 -8.37 -11.59
C VAL A 148 2.75 -7.69 -12.65
N TYR A 149 2.48 -8.01 -13.91
CA TYR A 149 3.03 -7.32 -15.05
C TYR A 149 1.87 -6.83 -15.92
N SER A 150 1.96 -5.62 -16.43
CA SER A 150 0.88 -5.05 -17.23
C SER A 150 1.37 -3.99 -18.19
N VAL A 151 0.78 -3.97 -19.38
CA VAL A 151 0.99 -2.91 -20.38
C VAL A 151 -0.32 -2.18 -20.62
N HIS A 152 -0.22 -0.88 -20.86
CA HIS A 152 -1.33 -0.01 -21.25
C HIS A 152 -1.33 0.22 -22.76
N ASN A 153 -2.49 0.49 -23.35
CA ASN A 153 -2.60 0.92 -24.73
C ASN A 153 -3.67 2.01 -24.90
N ASN A 154 -3.26 3.17 -25.40
CA ASN A 154 -4.12 4.35 -25.51
C ASN A 154 -5.17 4.28 -26.63
N ASP A 155 -5.09 3.31 -27.56
CA ASP A 155 -6.18 3.11 -28.52
C ASP A 155 -7.38 2.40 -27.87
N PHE A 156 -7.11 1.57 -26.86
CA PHE A 156 -8.12 0.87 -26.07
C PHE A 156 -8.42 1.55 -24.72
N GLU A 157 -7.50 2.40 -24.24
CA GLU A 157 -7.50 2.97 -22.88
C GLU A 157 -7.74 1.86 -21.84
N ASP A 158 -6.95 0.80 -21.99
CA ASP A 158 -7.07 -0.41 -21.20
C ASP A 158 -5.72 -1.09 -20.99
N ARG A 159 -5.69 -2.08 -20.10
CA ARG A 159 -4.51 -2.84 -19.73
C ARG A 159 -4.66 -4.34 -19.95
N GLN A 160 -3.63 -4.97 -20.49
CA GLN A 160 -3.44 -6.42 -20.43
C GLN A 160 -2.61 -6.80 -19.21
N MET A 161 -2.90 -7.95 -18.59
CA MET A 161 -2.24 -8.40 -17.37
C MET A 161 -1.51 -9.72 -17.55
N LYS A 162 -0.38 -9.86 -16.87
CA LYS A 162 0.30 -11.12 -16.57
C LYS A 162 0.50 -11.23 -15.07
N PHE A 163 0.53 -12.45 -14.58
CA PHE A 163 0.65 -12.72 -13.16
C PHE A 163 1.78 -13.69 -12.87
N LYS A 164 2.48 -13.48 -11.75
CA LYS A 164 3.49 -14.42 -11.25
C LYS A 164 2.90 -15.24 -10.12
N CYS A 165 2.98 -16.56 -10.24
CA CYS A 165 2.54 -17.49 -9.22
C CYS A 165 3.74 -18.23 -8.62
N CYS A 166 3.82 -18.27 -7.30
CA CYS A 166 4.85 -19.00 -6.56
C CYS A 166 4.26 -20.24 -5.89
N LYS A 167 5.02 -21.33 -5.86
CA LYS A 167 4.63 -22.59 -5.22
C LYS A 167 5.37 -22.80 -3.90
N ASP A 168 4.72 -23.39 -2.91
CA ASP A 168 5.42 -23.98 -1.76
C ASP A 168 4.91 -25.40 -1.48
N SER A 169 5.77 -26.25 -0.92
CA SER A 169 5.43 -27.60 -0.48
C SER A 169 5.01 -27.69 0.98
N ASN A 170 5.06 -26.60 1.75
CA ASN A 170 4.86 -26.57 3.20
C ASN A 170 3.50 -26.01 3.62
N TYR A 171 2.64 -25.60 2.68
CA TYR A 171 1.24 -25.29 2.94
C TYR A 171 0.31 -25.88 1.87
N LYS A 172 -0.96 -26.04 2.25
CA LYS A 172 -2.06 -26.29 1.31
C LYS A 172 -3.08 -25.16 1.39
N THR A 173 -3.57 -24.68 0.25
CA THR A 173 -4.69 -23.74 0.19
C THR A 173 -6.03 -24.48 0.21
N TYR A 174 -7.04 -23.89 0.84
CA TYR A 174 -8.40 -24.44 0.92
C TYR A 174 -9.41 -23.33 1.22
N SER A 175 -10.70 -23.63 1.06
CA SER A 175 -11.79 -22.68 1.34
C SER A 175 -11.55 -21.32 0.68
N CYS A 176 -11.43 -21.33 -0.64
CA CYS A 176 -11.21 -20.13 -1.44
C CYS A 176 -12.53 -19.38 -1.65
N GLU A 177 -12.46 -18.06 -1.60
CA GLU A 177 -13.59 -17.16 -1.68
C GLU A 177 -13.24 -16.02 -2.64
N LEU A 178 -14.12 -15.78 -3.62
CA LEU A 178 -14.07 -14.63 -4.51
C LEU A 178 -14.85 -13.48 -3.86
N SER A 179 -14.24 -12.30 -3.80
CA SER A 179 -14.90 -11.10 -3.28
C SER A 179 -16.03 -10.61 -4.20
N ASP A 180 -16.86 -9.70 -3.68
CA ASP A 180 -17.59 -8.76 -4.53
C ASP A 180 -16.62 -7.76 -5.19
N TYR A 181 -17.14 -6.87 -6.05
CA TYR A 181 -16.32 -5.80 -6.61
C TYR A 181 -15.79 -4.91 -5.48
N LEU A 182 -14.47 -4.71 -5.49
CA LEU A 182 -13.74 -4.00 -4.44
C LEU A 182 -13.64 -2.50 -4.72
N ASN A 183 -13.97 -2.08 -5.94
CA ASN A 183 -14.09 -0.70 -6.37
C ASN A 183 -15.24 -0.54 -7.38
N GLU A 184 -15.75 0.69 -7.51
CA GLU A 184 -16.51 1.10 -8.69
C GLU A 184 -15.56 1.70 -9.73
N TYR A 185 -16.07 1.94 -10.95
CA TYR A 185 -15.31 2.66 -11.98
C TYR A 185 -14.96 4.07 -11.52
N ASP A 186 -13.80 4.56 -11.94
CA ASP A 186 -13.21 5.85 -11.62
C ASP A 186 -12.84 6.00 -10.13
N GLU A 187 -13.07 4.95 -9.32
CA GLU A 187 -12.85 4.94 -7.88
C GLU A 187 -11.60 4.13 -7.49
N VAL A 188 -11.11 4.42 -6.28
CA VAL A 188 -9.94 3.77 -5.69
C VAL A 188 -10.21 2.29 -5.43
N LEU A 189 -9.27 1.44 -5.83
CA LEU A 189 -9.13 0.08 -5.31
C LEU A 189 -8.18 0.12 -4.12
N ASP A 190 -8.63 -0.31 -2.94
CA ASP A 190 -7.80 -0.46 -1.74
C ASP A 190 -8.14 -1.78 -1.08
N TYR A 191 -7.34 -2.81 -1.37
CA TYR A 191 -7.57 -4.16 -0.89
C TYR A 191 -6.39 -4.68 -0.09
N ASN A 192 -6.71 -5.16 1.12
CA ASN A 192 -5.77 -5.85 1.99
C ASN A 192 -6.25 -7.29 2.20
N VAL A 193 -5.39 -8.26 1.90
CA VAL A 193 -5.71 -9.68 2.13
C VAL A 193 -5.95 -9.90 3.62
N PRO A 194 -7.09 -10.48 4.04
CA PRO A 194 -7.37 -10.69 5.46
C PRO A 194 -6.35 -11.61 6.15
N ASN A 195 -6.20 -11.47 7.47
CA ASN A 195 -5.36 -12.37 8.25
C ASN A 195 -5.89 -13.81 8.17
N GLY A 196 -4.98 -14.77 7.97
CA GLY A 196 -5.33 -16.19 7.76
C GLY A 196 -5.75 -16.54 6.33
N PHE A 197 -5.64 -15.59 5.41
CA PHE A 197 -5.85 -15.78 3.98
C PHE A 197 -4.60 -15.41 3.17
N VAL A 198 -4.57 -15.88 1.93
CA VAL A 198 -3.55 -15.58 0.91
C VAL A 198 -4.24 -15.26 -0.41
N LEU A 199 -3.64 -14.37 -1.22
CA LEU A 199 -4.15 -13.98 -2.53
C LEU A 199 -3.79 -15.04 -3.58
N THR A 200 -4.80 -15.56 -4.27
CA THR A 200 -4.64 -16.65 -5.25
C THR A 200 -5.22 -16.33 -6.62
N GLY A 201 -6.11 -15.35 -6.75
CA GLY A 201 -6.68 -14.97 -8.02
C GLY A 201 -7.08 -13.51 -8.11
N TRP A 202 -7.22 -13.04 -9.34
CA TRP A 202 -7.57 -11.67 -9.69
C TRP A 202 -8.59 -11.71 -10.83
N TYR A 203 -9.70 -10.99 -10.64
CA TYR A 203 -10.76 -10.87 -11.62
C TYR A 203 -11.09 -9.41 -11.88
N SER A 204 -11.53 -9.11 -13.09
CA SER A 204 -11.88 -7.74 -13.47
C SER A 204 -12.85 -7.69 -14.62
N VAL A 205 -13.65 -6.63 -14.67
CA VAL A 205 -14.40 -6.23 -15.87
C VAL A 205 -14.01 -4.81 -16.25
N HIS A 206 -13.96 -4.54 -17.55
CA HIS A 206 -13.71 -3.24 -18.14
C HIS A 206 -15.02 -2.59 -18.62
N SER A 207 -15.01 -1.27 -18.80
CA SER A 207 -16.09 -0.55 -19.45
C SER A 207 -15.56 0.51 -20.43
N ASN A 208 -15.80 0.34 -21.73
CA ASN A 208 -15.47 1.33 -22.77
C ASN A 208 -16.18 2.69 -22.64
N LYS A 209 -17.14 2.83 -21.72
CA LYS A 209 -17.75 4.14 -21.44
C LYS A 209 -16.92 4.93 -20.42
N ARG A 210 -16.22 4.21 -19.55
CA ARG A 210 -15.44 4.74 -18.43
C ARG A 210 -13.95 4.65 -18.70
N GLU A 211 -13.54 3.77 -19.61
CA GLU A 211 -12.16 3.38 -19.82
C GLU A 211 -11.48 3.07 -18.49
N ASP A 212 -12.17 2.22 -17.72
CA ASP A 212 -11.73 1.81 -16.40
C ASP A 212 -12.23 0.41 -16.05
N ARG A 213 -11.63 -0.16 -15.01
CA ARG A 213 -11.86 -1.51 -14.52
C ARG A 213 -12.35 -1.55 -13.08
N ARG A 214 -13.25 -2.50 -12.83
CA ARG A 214 -13.62 -2.93 -11.46
C ARG A 214 -13.03 -4.29 -11.16
N HIS A 215 -12.46 -4.43 -9.97
CA HIS A 215 -11.67 -5.58 -9.59
C HIS A 215 -12.32 -6.42 -8.49
N LYS A 216 -12.05 -7.72 -8.53
CA LYS A 216 -12.32 -8.68 -7.46
C LYS A 216 -11.06 -9.50 -7.20
N MET A 217 -10.93 -9.97 -5.98
CA MET A 217 -9.81 -10.80 -5.55
C MET A 217 -10.33 -12.13 -5.05
N GLU A 218 -9.65 -13.21 -5.44
CA GLU A 218 -9.84 -14.50 -4.80
C GLU A 218 -8.78 -14.71 -3.74
N THR A 219 -9.24 -15.08 -2.54
CA THR A 219 -8.36 -15.45 -1.45
C THR A 219 -8.70 -16.81 -0.90
N CYS A 220 -7.68 -17.55 -0.47
CA CYS A 220 -7.85 -18.86 0.15
C CYS A 220 -7.35 -18.84 1.59
N ARG A 221 -7.98 -19.66 2.45
CA ARG A 221 -7.34 -20.08 3.69
C ARG A 221 -6.16 -21.00 3.38
N TYR A 222 -5.27 -21.13 4.34
CA TYR A 222 -4.12 -22.02 4.25
C TYR A 222 -3.92 -22.77 5.56
N ARG A 223 -3.20 -23.89 5.48
CA ARG A 223 -2.65 -24.58 6.64
C ARG A 223 -1.30 -25.17 6.27
N ALA A 224 -0.40 -25.27 7.25
CA ALA A 224 0.80 -26.05 7.08
C ALA A 224 0.45 -27.51 6.78
N TYR A 225 1.35 -28.20 6.07
CA TYR A 225 1.32 -29.66 6.02
C TYR A 225 1.68 -30.28 7.37
#